data_AF-A0A1Y3MNF3-F1
#
_entry.id   AF-A0A1Y3MNF3-F1
#
_cell.length_a   1.000
_cell.length_b   1.000
_cell.length_c   1.000
_cell.angle_alpha   90.00
_cell.angle_beta   90.00
_cell.angle_gamma   90.00
#
_symmetry.space_group_name_H-M   'P 1'
#
loop_
_entity.id
_entity.type
_entity.pdbx_description
1 polymer ?
#
loop_
_entity_poly.entity_id
_entity_poly.type
_entity_poly.pdbx_seq_one_letter_code
_entity_poly.pdbx_strand_id
1 'polypeptide(L)'
;NDNIIDGENNDIYIQNSEFKDTTLKSSLPIVSNCIDSNIYIENSTFENLNIQGNSLIGSHSTYTFNNVLLKNITTNGISLFRFLYKNIKFSNVTFTNIKNVGDINESSIIYFDSGETDNSLILDNITIDNCETNGKFIRILGNNTTNEIKNSTITNNISYGPIISSLLLQNLSFDNNKNVNKNSCGTIHSNNNIEIVIKESKFTNNESNSNGGALCFENYNDIKFNIVNSDFINNKGINGGAIYFGINESNHNKNELNFTNTNFIGNKSTYFGGAIYSNYKNLNLLNANNITFIKNYAGVAGGALFSPNLPKQNLFHYDQRDYNENYAESHGNDIATHPSLIELKNINQYNNTIIKSGSYLPLKFEIFDSFGNFVSDYNKYYSDILIKVLVETVNNTNTKYLLKGNVGSFTNGK
;
A
#
# COMPACT_ATOMS: atom_id res chain seq x y z
N ASN A 1 -38.28 18.88 2.60
CA ASN A 1 -37.54 17.90 3.43
C ASN A 1 -37.95 16.53 2.93
N ASP A 2 -37.66 16.23 1.67
CA ASP A 2 -38.44 15.20 1.00
C ASP A 2 -37.45 14.17 0.46
N ASN A 3 -37.29 13.10 1.24
CA ASN A 3 -36.81 11.81 0.78
C ASN A 3 -37.94 11.11 0.01
N ILE A 4 -37.61 10.36 -1.04
CA ILE A 4 -38.62 9.69 -1.88
C ILE A 4 -39.30 8.55 -1.12
N ILE A 5 -38.53 7.78 -0.35
CA ILE A 5 -39.01 6.63 0.41
C ILE A 5 -38.58 6.76 1.88
N ASP A 6 -39.50 6.50 2.80
CA ASP A 6 -39.26 6.46 4.24
C ASP A 6 -39.98 5.29 4.89
N GLY A 7 -39.51 4.86 6.06
CA GLY A 7 -40.15 3.83 6.87
C GLY A 7 -39.17 2.88 7.56
N GLU A 8 -39.72 1.96 8.35
CA GLU A 8 -38.97 0.95 9.11
C GLU A 8 -39.45 -0.46 8.76
N ASN A 9 -38.55 -1.44 8.75
CA ASN A 9 -38.86 -2.87 8.55
C ASN A 9 -39.61 -3.19 7.24
N ASN A 10 -39.18 -2.59 6.12
CA ASN A 10 -39.80 -2.77 4.81
C ASN A 10 -38.96 -3.63 3.87
N ASP A 11 -39.63 -4.27 2.90
CA ASP A 11 -39.01 -4.80 1.69
C ASP A 11 -39.36 -3.87 0.52
N ILE A 12 -38.35 -3.20 -0.04
CA ILE A 12 -38.51 -2.17 -1.08
C ILE A 12 -37.80 -2.60 -2.35
N TYR A 13 -38.50 -2.49 -3.48
CA TYR A 13 -37.99 -2.82 -4.80
C TYR A 13 -38.04 -1.59 -5.71
N ILE A 14 -36.89 -1.11 -6.15
CA ILE A 14 -36.73 -0.04 -7.14
C ILE A 14 -36.18 -0.68 -8.41
N GLN A 15 -37.04 -0.86 -9.41
CA GLN A 15 -36.70 -1.59 -10.63
C GLN A 15 -36.94 -0.73 -11.87
N ASN A 16 -36.08 -0.86 -12.88
CA ASN A 16 -36.24 -0.20 -14.18
C ASN A 16 -36.48 1.32 -14.06
N SER A 17 -35.77 1.97 -13.14
CA SER A 17 -36.01 3.35 -12.75
C SER A 17 -34.88 4.27 -13.19
N GLU A 18 -35.22 5.54 -13.46
CA GLU A 18 -34.24 6.57 -13.83
C GLU A 18 -34.36 7.78 -12.89
N PHE A 19 -33.23 8.19 -12.32
CA PHE A 19 -33.10 9.39 -11.49
C PHE A 19 -32.09 10.31 -12.18
N LYS A 20 -32.56 11.38 -12.82
CA LYS A 20 -31.71 12.19 -13.71
C LYS A 20 -31.86 13.70 -13.52
N ASP A 21 -30.80 14.42 -13.93
CA ASP A 21 -30.79 15.86 -14.23
C ASP A 21 -31.33 16.75 -13.09
N THR A 22 -30.81 16.56 -11.88
CA THR A 22 -31.32 17.28 -10.72
C THR A 22 -30.23 17.73 -9.75
N THR A 23 -30.52 18.85 -9.07
CA THR A 23 -29.75 19.32 -7.92
C THR A 23 -30.58 19.11 -6.67
N LEU A 24 -30.04 18.33 -5.74
CA LEU A 24 -30.75 17.82 -4.59
C LEU A 24 -30.07 18.35 -3.33
N LYS A 25 -30.73 19.28 -2.64
CA LYS A 25 -30.25 19.84 -1.38
C LYS A 25 -31.15 19.32 -0.26
N SER A 26 -30.61 18.46 0.59
CA SER A 26 -31.37 17.83 1.66
C SER A 26 -30.49 17.54 2.87
N SER A 27 -31.06 17.69 4.07
CA SER A 27 -30.47 17.18 5.30
C SER A 27 -30.73 15.67 5.48
N LEU A 28 -31.62 15.09 4.68
CA LEU A 28 -31.94 13.66 4.67
C LEU A 28 -31.41 12.99 3.39
N PRO A 29 -31.16 11.67 3.41
CA PRO A 29 -30.86 10.94 2.19
C PRO A 29 -31.96 11.11 1.14
N ILE A 30 -31.56 11.14 -0.13
CA ILE A 30 -32.46 11.54 -1.23
C ILE A 30 -33.49 10.45 -1.56
N VAL A 31 -33.03 9.23 -1.82
CA VAL A 31 -33.85 8.17 -2.42
C VAL A 31 -34.58 7.38 -1.35
N SER A 32 -33.89 6.99 -0.28
CA SER A 32 -34.48 6.25 0.82
C SER A 32 -33.87 6.69 2.13
N ASN A 33 -34.70 6.93 3.15
CA ASN A 33 -34.26 7.15 4.53
C ASN A 33 -34.71 6.00 5.46
N CYS A 34 -34.90 4.81 4.89
CA CYS A 34 -35.45 3.70 5.65
C CYS A 34 -34.46 3.10 6.66
N ILE A 35 -35.01 2.54 7.73
CA ILE A 35 -34.27 1.85 8.80
C ILE A 35 -34.68 0.37 8.82
N ASP A 36 -33.72 -0.52 9.09
CA ASP A 36 -33.92 -1.96 9.22
C ASP A 36 -34.73 -2.60 8.08
N SER A 37 -34.59 -2.04 6.87
CA SER A 37 -35.31 -2.45 5.67
C SER A 37 -34.38 -3.19 4.71
N ASN A 38 -34.95 -4.01 3.83
CA ASN A 38 -34.25 -4.63 2.71
C ASN A 38 -34.60 -3.88 1.43
N ILE A 39 -33.59 -3.33 0.76
CA ILE A 39 -33.79 -2.48 -0.41
C ILE A 39 -33.04 -3.07 -1.60
N TYR A 40 -33.80 -3.34 -2.66
CA TYR A 40 -33.31 -3.89 -3.91
C TYR A 40 -33.42 -2.84 -5.00
N ILE A 41 -32.28 -2.47 -5.60
CA ILE A 41 -32.21 -1.50 -6.69
C ILE A 41 -31.69 -2.22 -7.92
N GLU A 42 -32.55 -2.40 -8.93
CA GLU A 42 -32.25 -3.22 -10.10
C GLU A 42 -32.51 -2.50 -11.41
N ASN A 43 -31.66 -2.73 -12.41
CA ASN A 43 -31.83 -2.22 -13.78
C ASN A 43 -32.10 -0.71 -13.81
N SER A 44 -31.42 0.05 -12.97
CA SER A 44 -31.74 1.46 -12.71
C SER A 44 -30.56 2.38 -12.97
N THR A 45 -30.85 3.63 -13.32
CA THR A 45 -29.83 4.63 -13.68
C THR A 45 -29.95 5.88 -12.81
N PHE A 46 -28.82 6.35 -12.31
CA PHE A 46 -28.64 7.61 -11.60
C PHE A 46 -27.64 8.46 -12.39
N GLU A 47 -28.10 9.54 -13.03
CA GLU A 47 -27.28 10.30 -13.98
C GLU A 47 -27.41 11.82 -13.79
N ASN A 48 -26.30 12.55 -13.93
CA ASN A 48 -26.28 14.02 -13.87
C ASN A 48 -26.90 14.57 -12.56
N LEU A 49 -26.44 14.04 -11.42
CA LEU A 49 -26.95 14.42 -10.10
C LEU A 49 -25.96 15.33 -9.37
N ASN A 50 -26.44 16.41 -8.79
CA ASN A 50 -25.68 17.26 -7.88
C ASN A 50 -26.28 17.21 -6.48
N ILE A 51 -25.63 16.48 -5.58
CA ILE A 51 -26.13 16.14 -4.25
C ILE A 51 -25.45 17.02 -3.20
N GLN A 52 -26.27 17.72 -2.42
CA GLN A 52 -25.80 18.64 -1.39
C GLN A 52 -26.39 18.29 -0.02
N GLY A 53 -25.51 18.07 0.96
CA GLY A 53 -25.86 17.95 2.38
C GLY A 53 -25.91 16.52 2.94
N ASN A 54 -26.31 15.51 2.18
CA ASN A 54 -26.37 14.11 2.65
C ASN A 54 -26.12 13.08 1.53
N SER A 55 -26.24 11.79 1.84
CA SER A 55 -26.05 10.65 0.92
C SER A 55 -27.22 10.45 -0.05
N LEU A 56 -27.03 9.59 -1.06
CA LEU A 56 -28.10 9.18 -1.98
C LEU A 56 -29.16 8.33 -1.27
N ILE A 57 -28.74 7.49 -0.32
CA ILE A 57 -29.57 6.52 0.41
C ILE A 57 -29.22 6.49 1.91
N GLY A 58 -30.16 6.01 2.73
CA GLY A 58 -30.09 5.94 4.18
C GLY A 58 -29.21 4.81 4.67
N SER A 59 -28.65 4.97 5.87
CA SER A 59 -27.48 4.20 6.28
C SER A 59 -27.73 2.92 7.07
N HIS A 60 -28.93 2.71 7.60
CA HIS A 60 -29.23 1.63 8.55
C HIS A 60 -30.10 0.52 7.92
N SER A 61 -30.00 0.31 6.61
CA SER A 61 -30.75 -0.71 5.87
C SER A 61 -29.81 -1.58 5.03
N THR A 62 -30.27 -2.78 4.67
CA THR A 62 -29.58 -3.69 3.77
C THR A 62 -29.84 -3.24 2.33
N TYR A 63 -28.80 -3.17 1.51
CA TYR A 63 -28.93 -2.80 0.10
C TYR A 63 -28.32 -3.83 -0.84
N THR A 64 -29.07 -4.18 -1.87
CA THR A 64 -28.59 -4.94 -3.03
C THR A 64 -28.77 -4.11 -4.29
N PHE A 65 -27.68 -3.78 -4.96
CA PHE A 65 -27.66 -3.12 -6.25
C PHE A 65 -27.34 -4.16 -7.34
N ASN A 66 -28.18 -4.26 -8.36
CA ASN A 66 -27.96 -5.17 -9.47
C ASN A 66 -28.18 -4.48 -10.82
N ASN A 67 -27.19 -4.48 -11.69
CA ASN A 67 -27.27 -3.83 -13.00
C ASN A 67 -27.65 -2.33 -12.87
N VAL A 68 -26.81 -1.57 -12.17
CA VAL A 68 -27.05 -0.15 -11.87
C VAL A 68 -25.97 0.73 -12.49
N LEU A 69 -26.37 1.82 -13.12
CA LEU A 69 -25.48 2.85 -13.66
C LEU A 69 -25.52 4.11 -12.79
N LEU A 70 -24.37 4.53 -12.29
CA LEU A 70 -24.13 5.79 -11.59
C LEU A 70 -23.18 6.63 -12.43
N LYS A 71 -23.65 7.75 -12.97
CA LYS A 71 -22.89 8.54 -13.95
C LYS A 71 -22.99 10.04 -13.72
N ASN A 72 -21.88 10.76 -13.82
CA ASN A 72 -21.84 12.22 -13.72
C ASN A 72 -22.50 12.73 -12.43
N ILE A 73 -22.09 12.19 -11.28
CA ILE A 73 -22.65 12.59 -9.98
C ILE A 73 -21.60 13.40 -9.22
N THR A 74 -21.99 14.58 -8.75
CA THR A 74 -21.19 15.36 -7.80
C THR A 74 -21.89 15.37 -6.44
N THR A 75 -21.14 15.11 -5.36
CA THR A 75 -21.63 15.24 -4.00
C THR A 75 -20.65 16.03 -3.14
N ASN A 76 -21.17 16.81 -2.18
CA ASN A 76 -20.36 17.42 -1.12
C ASN A 76 -20.59 16.78 0.26
N GLY A 77 -21.39 15.72 0.32
CA GLY A 77 -21.62 14.97 1.55
C GLY A 77 -20.41 14.14 1.97
N ILE A 78 -20.40 13.68 3.23
CA ILE A 78 -19.37 12.77 3.74
C ILE A 78 -19.28 11.50 2.87
N SER A 79 -20.41 11.01 2.36
CA SER A 79 -20.39 9.94 1.36
C SER A 79 -21.57 9.98 0.40
N LEU A 80 -21.39 9.41 -0.80
CA LEU A 80 -22.52 9.16 -1.71
C LEU A 80 -23.37 8.01 -1.18
N PHE A 81 -22.70 6.94 -0.75
CA PHE A 81 -23.30 5.78 -0.12
C PHE A 81 -22.72 5.60 1.28
N ARG A 82 -23.59 5.64 2.30
CA ARG A 82 -23.20 5.38 3.68
C ARG A 82 -23.92 4.15 4.18
N PHE A 83 -23.19 3.16 4.66
CA PHE A 83 -23.72 1.91 5.16
C PHE A 83 -23.18 1.62 6.55
N LEU A 84 -24.08 1.34 7.51
CA LEU A 84 -23.75 1.09 8.91
C LEU A 84 -24.39 -0.23 9.34
N TYR A 85 -23.56 -1.15 9.82
CA TYR A 85 -23.94 -2.38 10.53
C TYR A 85 -24.84 -3.34 9.73
N LYS A 86 -24.74 -3.32 8.39
CA LYS A 86 -25.57 -4.12 7.48
C LYS A 86 -24.73 -4.76 6.39
N ASN A 87 -25.25 -5.84 5.80
CA ASN A 87 -24.68 -6.46 4.62
C ASN A 87 -25.03 -5.67 3.37
N ILE A 88 -24.05 -5.44 2.49
CA ILE A 88 -24.20 -4.65 1.28
C ILE A 88 -23.63 -5.41 0.08
N LYS A 89 -24.39 -5.39 -1.02
CA LYS A 89 -23.99 -6.05 -2.26
C LYS A 89 -24.17 -5.14 -3.46
N PHE A 90 -23.13 -5.05 -4.27
CA PHE A 90 -23.16 -4.46 -5.60
C PHE A 90 -22.82 -5.55 -6.63
N SER A 91 -23.67 -5.71 -7.64
CA SER A 91 -23.47 -6.66 -8.73
C SER A 91 -23.73 -5.98 -10.06
N ASN A 92 -22.78 -6.03 -10.99
CA ASN A 92 -22.91 -5.37 -12.30
C ASN A 92 -23.16 -3.86 -12.17
N VAL A 93 -22.38 -3.17 -11.34
CA VAL A 93 -22.58 -1.74 -11.07
C VAL A 93 -21.46 -0.89 -11.66
N THR A 94 -21.83 0.18 -12.36
CA THR A 94 -20.87 1.10 -12.97
C THR A 94 -20.94 2.46 -12.27
N PHE A 95 -19.79 2.96 -11.82
CA PHE A 95 -19.55 4.30 -11.32
C PHE A 95 -18.66 5.02 -12.33
N THR A 96 -19.17 6.08 -12.96
CA THR A 96 -18.40 6.85 -13.95
C THR A 96 -18.53 8.34 -13.71
N ASN A 97 -17.42 9.06 -13.72
CA ASN A 97 -17.40 10.51 -13.53
C ASN A 97 -18.07 10.95 -12.20
N ILE A 98 -17.78 10.23 -11.11
CA ILE A 98 -18.28 10.55 -9.78
C ILE A 98 -17.27 11.46 -9.06
N LYS A 99 -17.74 12.57 -8.50
CA LYS A 99 -16.91 13.49 -7.72
C LYS A 99 -17.47 13.66 -6.30
N ASN A 100 -16.67 13.36 -5.29
CA ASN A 100 -16.95 13.77 -3.92
C ASN A 100 -16.00 14.90 -3.51
N VAL A 101 -16.56 16.11 -3.38
CA VAL A 101 -15.87 17.35 -3.02
C VAL A 101 -16.09 17.73 -1.55
N GLY A 102 -16.51 16.78 -0.71
CA GLY A 102 -16.66 16.95 0.73
C GLY A 102 -15.32 17.14 1.45
N ASP A 103 -15.35 17.08 2.77
CA ASP A 103 -14.18 17.38 3.60
C ASP A 103 -13.01 16.42 3.35
N ILE A 104 -11.81 16.98 3.42
CA ILE A 104 -10.57 16.23 3.22
C ILE A 104 -10.43 15.18 4.33
N ASN A 105 -10.08 13.94 3.94
CA ASN A 105 -9.96 12.74 4.79
C ASN A 105 -11.27 12.08 5.24
N GLU A 106 -12.37 12.82 5.38
CA GLU A 106 -13.65 12.25 5.81
C GLU A 106 -14.53 11.79 4.65
N SER A 107 -14.39 12.43 3.49
CA SER A 107 -15.19 12.12 2.31
C SER A 107 -14.89 10.74 1.70
N SER A 108 -15.93 10.11 1.14
CA SER A 108 -15.81 8.88 0.35
C SER A 108 -16.95 8.70 -0.65
N ILE A 109 -16.82 7.82 -1.64
CA ILE A 109 -17.97 7.43 -2.46
C ILE A 109 -18.77 6.38 -1.71
N ILE A 110 -18.09 5.35 -1.21
CA ILE A 110 -18.68 4.29 -0.40
C ILE A 110 -18.05 4.36 0.99
N TYR A 111 -18.88 4.62 1.99
CA TYR A 111 -18.55 4.46 3.40
C TYR A 111 -19.26 3.22 3.92
N PHE A 112 -18.49 2.27 4.44
CA PHE A 112 -18.98 1.03 5.02
C PHE A 112 -18.37 0.84 6.40
N ASP A 113 -19.22 0.70 7.43
CA ASP A 113 -18.82 0.38 8.79
C ASP A 113 -19.61 -0.84 9.27
N SER A 114 -18.92 -1.94 9.55
CA SER A 114 -19.58 -3.14 10.06
C SER A 114 -19.85 -3.11 11.55
N GLY A 115 -19.25 -2.17 12.30
CA GLY A 115 -19.25 -2.18 13.75
C GLY A 115 -18.62 -3.44 14.32
N GLU A 116 -19.30 -4.03 15.32
CA GLU A 116 -18.83 -5.21 16.07
C GLU A 116 -19.34 -6.54 15.51
N THR A 117 -20.24 -6.51 14.52
CA THR A 117 -20.86 -7.72 13.96
C THR A 117 -20.26 -8.09 12.60
N ASP A 118 -20.36 -9.37 12.25
CA ASP A 118 -19.89 -9.91 10.98
C ASP A 118 -20.79 -9.42 9.84
N ASN A 119 -20.41 -8.29 9.24
CA ASN A 119 -21.06 -7.77 8.03
C ASN A 119 -20.14 -7.85 6.82
N SER A 120 -20.76 -7.84 5.65
CA SER A 120 -20.08 -7.98 4.38
C SER A 120 -20.32 -6.81 3.44
N LEU A 121 -19.27 -6.41 2.73
CA LEU A 121 -19.34 -5.56 1.54
C LEU A 121 -18.85 -6.39 0.35
N ILE A 122 -19.77 -6.77 -0.52
CA ILE A 122 -19.48 -7.57 -1.71
C ILE A 122 -19.63 -6.70 -2.96
N LEU A 123 -18.53 -6.55 -3.69
CA LEU A 123 -18.48 -5.84 -4.96
C LEU A 123 -18.12 -6.83 -6.07
N ASP A 124 -19.09 -7.23 -6.87
CA ASP A 124 -18.90 -8.22 -7.95
C ASP A 124 -19.23 -7.61 -9.30
N ASN A 125 -18.30 -7.73 -10.25
CA ASN A 125 -18.43 -7.14 -11.58
C ASN A 125 -18.75 -5.64 -11.51
N ILE A 126 -17.96 -4.88 -10.75
CA ILE A 126 -18.09 -3.42 -10.70
C ILE A 126 -17.09 -2.72 -11.61
N THR A 127 -17.49 -1.58 -12.15
CA THR A 127 -16.63 -0.66 -12.88
C THR A 127 -16.58 0.67 -12.14
N ILE A 128 -15.39 1.16 -11.80
CA ILE A 128 -15.18 2.51 -11.25
C ILE A 128 -14.21 3.24 -12.16
N ASP A 129 -14.70 4.20 -12.94
CA ASP A 129 -13.91 4.90 -13.94
C ASP A 129 -13.99 6.43 -13.80
N ASN A 130 -12.83 7.08 -13.91
CA ASN A 130 -12.69 8.54 -13.95
C ASN A 130 -13.40 9.25 -12.78
N CYS A 131 -13.20 8.75 -11.57
CA CYS A 131 -13.80 9.35 -10.38
C CYS A 131 -12.78 10.06 -9.48
N GLU A 132 -13.27 11.03 -8.71
CA GLU A 132 -12.44 11.90 -7.87
C GLU A 132 -13.03 12.04 -6.46
N THR A 133 -12.18 12.00 -5.43
CA THR A 133 -12.62 12.12 -4.03
C THR A 133 -11.60 12.87 -3.17
N ASN A 134 -12.08 13.79 -2.33
CA ASN A 134 -11.29 14.50 -1.31
C ASN A 134 -10.87 13.61 -0.12
N GLY A 135 -11.24 12.33 -0.13
CA GLY A 135 -10.80 11.36 0.86
C GLY A 135 -10.53 10.02 0.20
N LYS A 136 -11.01 8.94 0.83
CA LYS A 136 -10.92 7.58 0.26
C LYS A 136 -12.00 7.37 -0.79
N PHE A 137 -11.87 6.39 -1.69
CA PHE A 137 -13.01 6.04 -2.54
C PHE A 137 -13.97 5.10 -1.81
N ILE A 138 -13.44 3.97 -1.34
CA ILE A 138 -14.12 2.98 -0.51
C ILE A 138 -13.47 3.03 0.87
N ARG A 139 -14.18 3.58 1.85
CA ARG A 139 -13.77 3.57 3.25
C ARG A 139 -14.47 2.43 3.96
N ILE A 140 -13.65 1.51 4.49
CA ILE A 140 -14.13 0.38 5.29
C ILE A 140 -13.66 0.54 6.74
N LEU A 141 -14.57 0.33 7.68
CA LEU A 141 -14.35 0.29 9.12
C LEU A 141 -15.04 -0.93 9.74
N GLY A 142 -14.60 -1.28 10.95
CA GLY A 142 -15.10 -2.42 11.72
C GLY A 142 -14.08 -3.55 11.82
N ASN A 143 -14.24 -4.39 12.86
CA ASN A 143 -13.22 -5.39 13.24
C ASN A 143 -13.43 -6.75 12.55
N ASN A 144 -14.69 -7.11 12.27
CA ASN A 144 -15.05 -8.37 11.64
C ASN A 144 -15.81 -8.12 10.34
N THR A 145 -15.05 -7.97 9.25
CA THR A 145 -15.64 -7.69 7.92
C THR A 145 -15.23 -8.70 6.88
N THR A 146 -16.20 -9.15 6.09
CA THR A 146 -15.92 -9.86 4.84
C THR A 146 -16.05 -8.86 3.70
N ASN A 147 -14.91 -8.35 3.21
CA ASN A 147 -14.88 -7.41 2.09
C ASN A 147 -14.27 -8.09 0.87
N GLU A 148 -15.08 -8.24 -0.17
CA GLU A 148 -14.68 -8.91 -1.41
C GLU A 148 -14.89 -7.97 -2.60
N ILE A 149 -13.87 -7.85 -3.43
CA ILE A 149 -13.96 -7.24 -4.75
C ILE A 149 -13.54 -8.28 -5.78
N LYS A 150 -14.47 -8.66 -6.66
CA LYS A 150 -14.21 -9.64 -7.71
C LYS A 150 -14.67 -9.20 -9.09
N ASN A 151 -13.99 -9.70 -10.12
CA ASN A 151 -14.35 -9.52 -11.54
C ASN A 151 -14.48 -8.04 -11.95
N SER A 152 -13.69 -7.16 -11.36
CA SER A 152 -13.95 -5.73 -11.37
C SER A 152 -12.87 -4.93 -12.10
N THR A 153 -13.24 -3.75 -12.57
CA THR A 153 -12.34 -2.81 -13.25
C THR A 153 -12.37 -1.46 -12.54
N ILE A 154 -11.22 -0.96 -12.10
CA ILE A 154 -11.09 0.30 -11.38
C ILE A 154 -9.99 1.12 -12.04
N THR A 155 -10.37 2.18 -12.74
CA THR A 155 -9.49 2.90 -13.67
C THR A 155 -9.57 4.42 -13.54
N ASN A 156 -8.44 5.09 -13.75
CA ASN A 156 -8.37 6.55 -13.88
C ASN A 156 -8.92 7.33 -12.67
N ASN A 157 -8.81 6.78 -11.46
CA ASN A 157 -9.36 7.43 -10.27
C ASN A 157 -8.30 8.23 -9.52
N ILE A 158 -8.72 9.35 -8.93
CA ILE A 158 -7.86 10.20 -8.10
C ILE A 158 -8.51 10.38 -6.73
N SER A 159 -7.73 10.15 -5.67
CA SER A 159 -8.21 10.25 -4.30
C SER A 159 -7.19 10.91 -3.38
N TYR A 160 -7.67 11.70 -2.41
CA TYR A 160 -6.86 12.17 -1.30
C TYR A 160 -6.83 11.13 -0.17
N GLY A 161 -6.25 9.98 -0.47
CA GLY A 161 -6.21 8.79 0.36
C GLY A 161 -6.28 7.52 -0.49
N PRO A 162 -6.26 6.32 0.12
CA PRO A 162 -6.41 5.07 -0.60
C PRO A 162 -7.78 4.99 -1.28
N ILE A 163 -7.82 4.43 -2.48
CA ILE A 163 -9.06 4.17 -3.21
C ILE A 163 -9.78 3.01 -2.56
N ILE A 164 -9.06 1.96 -2.18
CA ILE A 164 -9.65 0.76 -1.59
C ILE A 164 -8.99 0.45 -0.25
N SER A 165 -9.80 0.06 0.72
CA SER A 165 -9.37 -0.70 1.89
C SER A 165 -10.10 -2.03 1.93
N SER A 166 -9.59 -3.08 1.26
CA SER A 166 -10.26 -4.39 1.13
C SER A 166 -9.29 -5.55 1.44
N LEU A 167 -9.87 -6.73 1.74
CA LEU A 167 -9.18 -7.94 2.21
C LEU A 167 -9.11 -9.04 1.14
N LEU A 168 -10.11 -9.15 0.26
CA LEU A 168 -10.11 -10.12 -0.84
C LEU A 168 -10.28 -9.42 -2.19
N LEU A 169 -9.27 -9.55 -3.05
CA LEU A 169 -9.27 -9.03 -4.41
C LEU A 169 -9.08 -10.20 -5.39
N GLN A 170 -10.02 -10.41 -6.30
CA GLN A 170 -9.93 -11.48 -7.28
C GLN A 170 -10.30 -10.98 -8.67
N ASN A 171 -9.54 -11.35 -9.69
CA ASN A 171 -9.84 -10.95 -11.07
C ASN A 171 -10.10 -9.44 -11.18
N LEU A 172 -9.20 -8.63 -10.61
CA LEU A 172 -9.28 -7.18 -10.56
C LEU A 172 -8.33 -6.56 -11.59
N SER A 173 -8.85 -5.68 -12.44
CA SER A 173 -8.05 -4.76 -13.26
C SER A 173 -8.00 -3.39 -12.58
N PHE A 174 -6.85 -3.03 -12.01
CA PHE A 174 -6.63 -1.79 -11.25
C PHE A 174 -5.59 -0.93 -11.98
N ASP A 175 -6.04 0.00 -12.83
CA ASP A 175 -5.18 0.73 -13.77
C ASP A 175 -5.23 2.25 -13.61
N ASN A 176 -4.08 2.91 -13.68
CA ASN A 176 -3.94 4.37 -13.71
C ASN A 176 -4.67 5.08 -12.56
N ASN A 177 -4.56 4.53 -11.35
CA ASN A 177 -5.17 5.10 -10.17
C ASN A 177 -4.15 5.87 -9.34
N LYS A 178 -4.58 6.96 -8.68
CA LYS A 178 -3.68 7.85 -7.95
C LYS A 178 -4.18 8.21 -6.56
N ASN A 179 -3.37 7.90 -5.56
CA ASN A 179 -3.47 8.48 -4.22
C ASN A 179 -2.55 9.70 -4.12
N VAL A 180 -3.13 10.89 -4.06
CA VAL A 180 -2.35 12.15 -4.01
C VAL A 180 -1.95 12.57 -2.59
N ASN A 181 -2.45 11.89 -1.56
CA ASN A 181 -2.17 12.21 -0.17
C ASN A 181 -0.75 11.73 0.21
N LYS A 182 0.12 12.65 0.61
CA LYS A 182 1.51 12.36 0.99
C LYS A 182 1.64 11.60 2.32
N ASN A 183 0.61 11.70 3.16
CA ASN A 183 0.60 11.12 4.50
C ASN A 183 -0.15 9.79 4.56
N SER A 184 -0.79 9.35 3.47
CA SER A 184 -1.50 8.09 3.42
C SER A 184 -0.93 7.22 2.31
N CYS A 185 -0.48 6.02 2.66
CA CYS A 185 0.20 5.12 1.75
C CYS A 185 -0.77 4.27 0.91
N GLY A 186 -0.32 3.74 -0.23
CA GLY A 186 -1.09 2.85 -1.09
C GLY A 186 -2.17 3.56 -1.92
N THR A 187 -2.36 3.13 -3.16
CA THR A 187 -3.69 3.28 -3.80
C THR A 187 -4.69 2.29 -3.23
N ILE A 188 -4.21 1.15 -2.73
CA ILE A 188 -4.95 0.19 -1.92
C ILE A 188 -4.20 0.07 -0.59
N HIS A 189 -4.93 0.20 0.50
CA HIS A 189 -4.35 0.19 1.84
C HIS A 189 -5.13 -0.71 2.78
N SER A 190 -4.42 -1.56 3.51
CA SER A 190 -5.00 -2.40 4.56
C SER A 190 -4.21 -2.27 5.87
N ASN A 191 -4.93 -2.29 6.98
CA ASN A 191 -4.43 -2.15 8.35
C ASN A 191 -5.04 -3.23 9.26
N ASN A 192 -4.33 -3.57 10.36
CA ASN A 192 -4.74 -4.49 11.44
C ASN A 192 -5.00 -5.97 11.03
N ASN A 193 -4.51 -6.94 11.81
CA ASN A 193 -4.70 -8.42 11.67
C ASN A 193 -5.28 -8.87 10.31
N ILE A 194 -4.40 -9.01 9.33
CA ILE A 194 -4.81 -8.98 7.94
C ILE A 194 -4.71 -10.37 7.31
N GLU A 195 -5.82 -10.94 6.87
CA GLU A 195 -5.81 -11.91 5.76
C GLU A 195 -6.06 -11.14 4.47
N ILE A 196 -5.03 -10.99 3.63
CA ILE A 196 -5.20 -10.50 2.26
C ILE A 196 -4.96 -11.61 1.27
N VAL A 197 -5.92 -11.71 0.38
CA VAL A 197 -5.85 -12.62 -0.75
C VAL A 197 -6.02 -11.80 -2.03
N ILE A 198 -5.01 -11.84 -2.89
CA ILE A 198 -5.04 -11.24 -4.22
C ILE A 198 -4.83 -12.35 -5.24
N LYS A 199 -5.79 -12.52 -6.14
CA LYS A 199 -5.75 -13.59 -7.14
C LYS A 199 -6.07 -13.03 -8.52
N GLU A 200 -5.35 -13.49 -9.54
CA GLU A 200 -5.71 -13.25 -10.94
C GLU A 200 -5.86 -11.75 -11.26
N SER A 201 -5.13 -10.89 -10.57
CA SER A 201 -5.32 -9.43 -10.61
C SER A 201 -4.15 -8.72 -11.27
N LYS A 202 -4.43 -7.55 -11.85
CA LYS A 202 -3.45 -6.73 -12.55
C LYS A 202 -3.48 -5.31 -12.02
N PHE A 203 -2.33 -4.81 -11.60
CA PHE A 203 -2.12 -3.47 -11.08
C PHE A 203 -1.16 -2.72 -12.00
N THR A 204 -1.68 -1.80 -12.80
CA THR A 204 -0.91 -1.06 -13.81
C THR A 204 -0.91 0.44 -13.55
N ASN A 205 0.24 1.09 -13.69
CA ASN A 205 0.38 2.55 -13.69
C ASN A 205 -0.22 3.24 -12.45
N ASN A 206 -0.28 2.56 -11.30
CA ASN A 206 -0.83 3.16 -10.08
C ASN A 206 0.24 3.99 -9.38
N GLU A 207 -0.14 5.16 -8.88
CA GLU A 207 0.76 6.09 -8.22
C GLU A 207 0.28 6.46 -6.82
N SER A 208 1.14 6.28 -5.84
CA SER A 208 0.98 6.84 -4.51
C SER A 208 2.00 7.96 -4.32
N ASN A 209 1.54 9.13 -3.88
CA ASN A 209 2.42 10.21 -3.42
C ASN A 209 3.09 9.90 -2.06
N SER A 210 2.87 8.69 -1.53
CA SER A 210 3.46 8.15 -0.32
C SER A 210 4.06 6.76 -0.60
N ASN A 211 4.23 5.91 0.40
CA ASN A 211 4.73 4.55 0.22
C ASN A 211 3.72 3.64 -0.50
N GLY A 212 4.21 2.60 -1.18
CA GLY A 212 3.40 1.58 -1.85
C GLY A 212 2.62 2.13 -3.03
N GLY A 213 3.14 2.02 -4.25
CA GLY A 213 2.44 2.59 -5.41
C GLY A 213 1.09 1.94 -5.71
N ALA A 214 0.99 0.62 -5.59
CA ALA A 214 -0.26 -0.12 -5.70
C ALA A 214 -0.82 -0.49 -4.32
N LEU A 215 -0.02 -1.22 -3.54
CA LEU A 215 -0.43 -1.80 -2.26
C LEU A 215 0.41 -1.26 -1.12
N CYS A 216 -0.24 -0.95 -0.01
CA CYS A 216 0.42 -0.59 1.24
C CYS A 216 -0.19 -1.32 2.43
N PHE A 217 0.70 -1.79 3.31
CA PHE A 217 0.35 -2.47 4.56
C PHE A 217 1.08 -1.81 5.72
N GLU A 218 0.35 -1.23 6.66
CA GLU A 218 0.91 -0.59 7.86
C GLU A 218 0.23 -1.12 9.13
N ASN A 219 0.98 -1.14 10.23
CA ASN A 219 0.47 -1.43 11.58
C ASN A 219 -0.33 -2.75 11.67
N TYR A 220 0.28 -3.85 11.23
CA TYR A 220 -0.30 -5.20 11.35
C TYR A 220 0.36 -5.95 12.52
N ASN A 221 -0.43 -6.75 13.26
CA ASN A 221 0.12 -7.66 14.28
C ASN A 221 0.36 -9.06 13.72
N ASP A 222 -0.63 -9.60 13.02
CA ASP A 222 -0.52 -10.84 12.24
C ASP A 222 -0.84 -10.54 10.77
N ILE A 223 -0.11 -11.18 9.86
CA ILE A 223 -0.30 -11.04 8.41
C ILE A 223 -0.32 -12.42 7.75
N LYS A 224 -1.43 -12.70 7.08
CA LYS A 224 -1.56 -13.77 6.10
C LYS A 224 -1.75 -13.14 4.74
N PHE A 225 -0.71 -13.22 3.93
CA PHE A 225 -0.66 -12.61 2.62
C PHE A 225 -0.56 -13.68 1.55
N ASN A 226 -1.48 -13.69 0.60
CA ASN A 226 -1.46 -14.64 -0.50
C ASN A 226 -1.71 -13.91 -1.83
N ILE A 227 -0.67 -13.69 -2.62
CA ILE A 227 -0.78 -13.18 -3.99
C ILE A 227 -0.49 -14.31 -4.98
N VAL A 228 -1.44 -14.59 -5.84
CA VAL A 228 -1.34 -15.69 -6.81
C VAL A 228 -1.76 -15.21 -8.19
N ASN A 229 -0.97 -15.54 -9.22
CA ASN A 229 -1.27 -15.24 -10.62
C ASN A 229 -1.56 -13.75 -10.83
N SER A 230 -0.64 -12.86 -10.45
CA SER A 230 -0.92 -11.41 -10.51
C SER A 230 0.25 -10.60 -11.06
N ASP A 231 -0.07 -9.46 -11.65
CA ASP A 231 0.91 -8.59 -12.30
C ASP A 231 0.92 -7.20 -11.67
N PHE A 232 2.12 -6.70 -11.35
CA PHE A 232 2.37 -5.33 -10.90
C PHE A 232 3.27 -4.64 -11.91
N ILE A 233 2.71 -3.71 -12.67
CA ILE A 233 3.38 -3.11 -13.83
C ILE A 233 3.41 -1.58 -13.70
N ASN A 234 4.58 -0.98 -13.79
CA ASN A 234 4.78 0.48 -13.82
C ASN A 234 4.13 1.23 -12.66
N ASN A 235 4.00 0.60 -11.48
CA ASN A 235 3.48 1.28 -10.29
C ASN A 235 4.58 2.16 -9.67
N LYS A 236 4.17 3.23 -9.01
CA LYS A 236 5.09 4.24 -8.45
C LYS A 236 4.74 4.64 -7.02
N GLY A 237 5.76 4.63 -6.15
CA GLY A 237 5.65 5.07 -4.75
C GLY A 237 6.94 5.72 -4.24
N ILE A 238 6.92 6.24 -3.01
CA ILE A 238 8.12 6.75 -2.34
C ILE A 238 9.09 5.61 -2.00
N ASN A 239 8.58 4.61 -1.28
CA ASN A 239 9.22 3.33 -1.03
C ASN A 239 8.27 2.21 -1.46
N GLY A 240 8.79 1.16 -2.09
CA GLY A 240 7.96 0.09 -2.64
C GLY A 240 7.16 0.60 -3.84
N GLY A 241 7.77 0.58 -5.02
CA GLY A 241 7.10 1.11 -6.22
C GLY A 241 5.77 0.41 -6.51
N ALA A 242 5.68 -0.90 -6.24
CA ALA A 242 4.42 -1.63 -6.24
C ALA A 242 3.87 -1.84 -4.82
N ILE A 243 4.67 -2.48 -3.95
CA ILE A 243 4.19 -2.95 -2.64
C ILE A 243 5.08 -2.38 -1.53
N TYR A 244 4.45 -1.87 -0.49
CA TYR A 244 5.11 -1.48 0.74
C TYR A 244 4.57 -2.27 1.94
N PHE A 245 5.48 -2.95 2.65
CA PHE A 245 5.22 -3.49 3.97
C PHE A 245 5.88 -2.61 5.02
N GLY A 246 5.05 -1.95 5.83
CA GLY A 246 5.43 -1.15 6.97
C GLY A 246 5.87 -1.97 8.17
N ILE A 247 5.90 -1.32 9.33
CA ILE A 247 6.40 -1.87 10.59
C ILE A 247 5.39 -2.89 11.15
N ASN A 248 5.90 -4.05 11.58
CA ASN A 248 5.18 -4.99 12.43
C ASN A 248 5.48 -4.66 13.89
N GLU A 249 4.45 -4.36 14.68
CA GLU A 249 4.58 -4.08 16.13
C GLU A 249 4.63 -5.36 16.97
N SER A 250 4.29 -6.52 16.39
CA SER A 250 4.20 -7.79 17.10
C SER A 250 5.46 -8.66 16.94
N ASN A 251 5.78 -9.39 18.01
CA ASN A 251 6.76 -10.48 17.99
C ASN A 251 6.10 -11.85 17.74
N HIS A 252 4.83 -11.87 17.29
CA HIS A 252 4.11 -13.12 17.04
C HIS A 252 4.50 -13.73 15.69
N ASN A 253 4.76 -15.04 15.69
CA ASN A 253 5.28 -15.81 14.56
C ASN A 253 4.19 -16.40 13.64
N LYS A 254 2.93 -15.96 13.72
CA LYS A 254 1.82 -16.52 12.92
C LYS A 254 1.64 -15.80 11.60
N ASN A 255 2.71 -15.69 10.83
CA ASN A 255 2.70 -14.94 9.59
C ASN A 255 3.02 -15.85 8.42
N GLU A 256 2.21 -15.76 7.38
CA GLU A 256 2.35 -16.53 6.14
C GLU A 256 2.36 -15.54 4.99
N LEU A 257 3.49 -15.43 4.29
CA LEU A 257 3.58 -14.64 3.07
C LEU A 257 3.77 -15.62 1.91
N ASN A 258 2.82 -15.68 0.99
CA ASN A 258 2.84 -16.55 -0.17
C ASN A 258 2.71 -15.72 -1.43
N PHE A 259 3.69 -15.88 -2.33
CA PHE A 259 3.68 -15.32 -3.67
C PHE A 259 3.87 -16.43 -4.70
N THR A 260 2.96 -16.54 -5.65
CA THR A 260 3.03 -17.58 -6.69
C THR A 260 2.63 -17.04 -8.05
N ASN A 261 3.46 -17.27 -9.07
CA ASN A 261 3.21 -16.84 -10.45
C ASN A 261 2.91 -15.33 -10.52
N THR A 262 3.78 -14.51 -9.95
CA THR A 262 3.56 -13.07 -9.82
C THR A 262 4.70 -12.30 -10.48
N ASN A 263 4.36 -11.29 -11.28
CA ASN A 263 5.34 -10.49 -12.00
C ASN A 263 5.39 -9.05 -11.49
N PHE A 264 6.60 -8.53 -11.32
CA PHE A 264 6.87 -7.13 -11.00
C PHE A 264 7.69 -6.50 -12.13
N ILE A 265 7.06 -5.66 -12.94
CA ILE A 265 7.66 -5.15 -14.18
C ILE A 265 7.66 -3.62 -14.18
N GLY A 266 8.83 -3.00 -14.31
CA GLY A 266 8.93 -1.54 -14.51
C GLY A 266 8.46 -0.68 -13.32
N ASN A 267 8.32 -1.25 -12.12
CA ASN A 267 7.88 -0.50 -10.95
C ASN A 267 8.99 0.44 -10.47
N LYS A 268 8.60 1.58 -9.91
CA LYS A 268 9.52 2.68 -9.59
C LYS A 268 9.32 3.19 -8.17
N SER A 269 10.39 3.20 -7.37
CA SER A 269 10.41 3.89 -6.07
C SER A 269 11.31 5.13 -6.11
N THR A 270 10.93 6.18 -5.38
CA THR A 270 11.80 7.36 -5.17
C THR A 270 13.07 6.99 -4.41
N TYR A 271 12.99 6.18 -3.35
CA TYR A 271 14.15 5.85 -2.53
C TYR A 271 14.47 4.36 -2.54
N PHE A 272 13.58 3.52 -1.99
CA PHE A 272 13.92 2.13 -1.71
C PHE A 272 12.89 1.14 -2.24
N GLY A 273 13.36 0.01 -2.75
CA GLY A 273 12.51 -1.10 -3.15
C GLY A 273 11.70 -0.77 -4.40
N GLY A 274 12.34 -0.84 -5.58
CA GLY A 274 11.70 -0.40 -6.81
C GLY A 274 10.41 -1.15 -7.13
N ALA A 275 10.32 -2.44 -6.79
CA ALA A 275 9.05 -3.17 -6.72
C ALA A 275 8.53 -3.25 -5.29
N ILE A 276 9.32 -3.82 -4.37
CA ILE A 276 8.88 -4.14 -3.02
C ILE A 276 9.81 -3.49 -2.00
N TYR A 277 9.23 -2.77 -1.06
CA TYR A 277 9.90 -2.39 0.17
C TYR A 277 9.26 -3.16 1.33
N SER A 278 10.08 -3.70 2.22
CA SER A 278 9.56 -4.41 3.37
C SER A 278 10.36 -4.23 4.64
N ASN A 279 9.74 -3.58 5.62
CA ASN A 279 10.20 -3.52 7.01
C ASN A 279 9.90 -4.80 7.79
N TYR A 280 9.25 -5.78 7.17
CA TYR A 280 8.84 -7.01 7.81
C TYR A 280 10.04 -7.89 8.15
N LYS A 281 10.27 -8.14 9.45
CA LYS A 281 11.45 -8.87 9.95
C LYS A 281 11.52 -10.31 9.45
N ASN A 282 10.37 -10.96 9.24
CA ASN A 282 10.32 -12.35 8.80
C ASN A 282 10.09 -12.49 7.30
N LEU A 283 10.49 -11.50 6.48
CA LEU A 283 10.37 -11.60 5.02
C LEU A 283 11.15 -12.80 4.45
N ASN A 284 12.14 -13.31 5.18
CA ASN A 284 12.81 -14.56 4.86
C ASN A 284 11.90 -15.80 4.90
N LEU A 285 10.73 -15.72 5.54
CA LEU A 285 9.70 -16.76 5.54
C LEU A 285 8.74 -16.63 4.35
N LEU A 286 8.98 -15.69 3.44
CA LEU A 286 8.21 -15.56 2.20
C LEU A 286 8.37 -16.84 1.37
N ASN A 287 7.27 -17.54 1.19
CA ASN A 287 7.16 -18.64 0.25
C ASN A 287 6.94 -18.04 -1.15
N ALA A 288 8.01 -18.01 -1.94
CA ALA A 288 8.05 -17.43 -3.26
C ALA A 288 8.25 -18.52 -4.32
N ASN A 289 7.28 -18.69 -5.22
CA ASN A 289 7.37 -19.64 -6.32
C ASN A 289 7.04 -18.93 -7.65
N ASN A 290 7.93 -19.04 -8.63
CA ASN A 290 7.75 -18.44 -9.95
C ASN A 290 7.41 -16.94 -9.88
N ILE A 291 8.34 -16.15 -9.34
CA ILE A 291 8.20 -14.68 -9.25
C ILE A 291 9.25 -14.04 -10.13
N THR A 292 8.85 -13.05 -10.92
CA THR A 292 9.77 -12.30 -11.77
C THR A 292 9.85 -10.83 -11.34
N PHE A 293 11.06 -10.29 -11.39
CA PHE A 293 11.34 -8.87 -11.18
C PHE A 293 12.12 -8.34 -12.38
N ILE A 294 11.45 -7.56 -13.22
CA ILE A 294 11.98 -7.08 -14.49
C ILE A 294 11.99 -5.55 -14.51
N LYS A 295 13.15 -4.93 -14.77
CA LYS A 295 13.28 -3.49 -15.02
C LYS A 295 12.71 -2.59 -13.91
N ASN A 296 12.72 -3.04 -12.67
CA ASN A 296 12.30 -2.22 -11.55
C ASN A 296 13.42 -1.25 -11.15
N TYR A 297 13.05 -0.05 -10.67
CA TYR A 297 13.98 1.04 -10.39
C TYR A 297 13.81 1.59 -8.97
N ALA A 298 14.93 1.80 -8.28
CA ALA A 298 15.00 2.55 -7.03
C ALA A 298 15.99 3.72 -7.10
N GLY A 299 15.60 4.89 -6.62
CA GLY A 299 16.48 6.08 -6.61
C GLY A 299 17.61 6.01 -5.57
N VAL A 300 17.59 5.04 -4.65
CA VAL A 300 18.69 4.78 -3.72
C VAL A 300 19.10 3.32 -3.77
N ALA A 301 18.29 2.39 -3.26
CA ALA A 301 18.73 1.00 -3.10
C ALA A 301 17.61 -0.03 -3.27
N GLY A 302 17.98 -1.24 -3.70
CA GLY A 302 17.06 -2.37 -3.86
C GLY A 302 16.13 -2.15 -5.06
N GLY A 303 16.68 -2.20 -6.28
CA GLY A 303 15.92 -1.90 -7.49
C GLY A 303 14.71 -2.83 -7.68
N ALA A 304 14.79 -4.10 -7.25
CA ALA A 304 13.62 -4.95 -7.09
C ALA A 304 13.08 -4.92 -5.66
N LEU A 305 13.89 -5.33 -4.67
CA LEU A 305 13.48 -5.53 -3.29
C LEU A 305 14.42 -4.83 -2.31
N PHE A 306 13.85 -4.09 -1.37
CA PHE A 306 14.59 -3.53 -0.25
C PHE A 306 14.02 -4.01 1.07
N SER A 307 14.88 -4.45 1.99
CA SER A 307 14.47 -4.73 3.36
C SER A 307 15.57 -4.35 4.35
N PRO A 308 15.31 -3.43 5.28
CA PRO A 308 16.33 -3.03 6.24
C PRO A 308 16.58 -4.07 7.34
N ASN A 309 15.66 -5.01 7.55
CA ASN A 309 15.67 -5.94 8.68
C ASN A 309 16.03 -7.39 8.30
N LEU A 310 16.36 -7.69 7.04
CA LEU A 310 16.71 -9.05 6.63
C LEU A 310 18.01 -9.52 7.32
N PRO A 311 17.99 -10.60 8.13
CA PRO A 311 19.17 -11.08 8.80
C PRO A 311 20.17 -11.69 7.81
N LYS A 312 21.46 -11.47 8.06
CA LYS A 312 22.61 -12.00 7.30
C LYS A 312 22.57 -13.52 7.05
N GLN A 313 21.78 -14.30 7.79
CA GLN A 313 21.81 -15.76 7.76
C GLN A 313 20.96 -16.42 6.66
N ASN A 314 20.08 -15.67 5.96
CA ASN A 314 19.23 -16.23 4.90
C ASN A 314 19.70 -15.88 3.48
N LEU A 315 21.01 -15.73 3.30
CA LEU A 315 21.62 -15.26 2.04
C LEU A 315 21.36 -16.16 0.81
N PHE A 316 21.00 -17.45 0.96
CA PHE A 316 21.00 -18.39 -0.16
C PHE A 316 19.91 -19.48 -0.12
N HIS A 317 18.64 -19.08 -0.26
CA HIS A 317 17.62 -19.88 -0.94
C HIS A 317 16.80 -18.94 -1.84
N TYR A 318 17.40 -18.48 -2.94
CA TYR A 318 16.81 -17.53 -3.89
C TYR A 318 16.50 -18.18 -5.26
N ASP A 319 16.60 -19.50 -5.38
CA ASP A 319 16.61 -20.26 -6.64
C ASP A 319 15.28 -20.28 -7.44
N GLN A 320 14.25 -19.52 -7.04
CA GLN A 320 12.94 -19.48 -7.72
C GLN A 320 12.49 -18.06 -8.13
N ARG A 321 13.43 -17.11 -8.18
CA ARG A 321 13.16 -15.72 -8.56
C ARG A 321 14.01 -15.30 -9.75
N ASP A 322 13.34 -14.83 -10.80
CA ASP A 322 14.00 -14.31 -11.99
C ASP A 322 14.15 -12.80 -11.86
N TYR A 323 15.39 -12.37 -11.61
CA TYR A 323 15.77 -10.96 -11.61
C TYR A 323 16.36 -10.59 -12.97
N ASN A 324 15.80 -9.57 -13.62
CA ASN A 324 16.26 -9.14 -14.94
C ASN A 324 16.26 -7.61 -15.07
N GLU A 325 17.43 -7.03 -15.34
CA GLU A 325 17.59 -5.60 -15.62
C GLU A 325 17.01 -4.64 -14.55
N ASN A 326 16.93 -5.05 -13.27
CA ASN A 326 16.59 -4.12 -12.20
C ASN A 326 17.76 -3.17 -11.92
N TYR A 327 17.46 -1.99 -11.37
CA TYR A 327 18.48 -0.96 -11.16
C TYR A 327 18.23 -0.14 -9.89
N ALA A 328 19.30 0.12 -9.14
CA ALA A 328 19.31 1.07 -8.04
C ALA A 328 20.49 2.03 -8.19
N GLU A 329 20.29 3.32 -7.92
CA GLU A 329 21.34 4.32 -8.15
C GLU A 329 22.54 4.18 -7.21
N SER A 330 22.33 3.73 -5.98
CA SER A 330 23.40 3.57 -4.98
C SER A 330 23.95 2.16 -4.91
N HIS A 331 23.09 1.18 -4.62
CA HIS A 331 23.50 -0.22 -4.42
C HIS A 331 22.34 -1.21 -4.49
N GLY A 332 22.69 -2.47 -4.76
CA GLY A 332 21.75 -3.60 -4.82
C GLY A 332 20.68 -3.39 -5.88
N ASN A 333 21.05 -3.62 -7.15
CA ASN A 333 20.14 -3.56 -8.29
C ASN A 333 18.92 -4.45 -8.09
N ASP A 334 19.11 -5.66 -7.58
CA ASP A 334 18.02 -6.57 -7.27
C ASP A 334 17.59 -6.41 -5.82
N ILE A 335 18.49 -6.69 -4.89
CA ILE A 335 18.17 -6.76 -3.46
C ILE A 335 19.16 -5.92 -2.66
N ALA A 336 18.67 -5.12 -1.72
CA ALA A 336 19.52 -4.35 -0.81
C ALA A 336 18.98 -4.26 0.62
N THR A 337 19.88 -3.94 1.56
CA THR A 337 19.54 -3.43 2.91
C THR A 337 20.10 -2.03 3.10
N HIS A 338 19.93 -1.43 4.28
CA HIS A 338 20.78 -0.29 4.64
C HIS A 338 22.27 -0.68 4.66
N PRO A 339 23.17 0.27 4.38
CA PRO A 339 24.61 0.10 4.61
C PRO A 339 24.87 -0.35 6.05
N SER A 340 25.73 -1.34 6.24
CA SER A 340 25.95 -1.94 7.56
C SER A 340 27.38 -2.45 7.79
N LEU A 341 28.24 -2.43 6.78
CA LEU A 341 29.64 -2.84 6.87
C LEU A 341 30.58 -1.78 6.30
N ILE A 342 31.75 -1.67 6.90
CA ILE A 342 32.90 -0.95 6.35
C ILE A 342 34.06 -1.92 6.14
N GLU A 343 34.79 -1.76 5.05
CA GLU A 343 36.02 -2.51 4.78
C GLU A 343 37.17 -1.53 4.54
N LEU A 344 38.24 -1.64 5.34
CA LEU A 344 39.41 -0.78 5.18
C LEU A 344 40.19 -1.12 3.91
N LYS A 345 40.46 -0.12 3.09
CA LYS A 345 41.37 -0.27 1.95
C LYS A 345 42.81 -0.39 2.44
N ASN A 346 43.56 -1.29 1.84
CA ASN A 346 44.99 -1.49 2.08
C ASN A 346 45.32 -1.68 3.57
N ILE A 347 44.65 -2.60 4.27
CA ILE A 347 44.79 -2.80 5.72
C ILE A 347 46.25 -2.84 6.21
N ASN A 348 47.16 -3.39 5.39
CA ASN A 348 48.59 -3.49 5.69
C ASN A 348 49.27 -2.12 5.90
N GLN A 349 48.77 -1.04 5.31
CA GLN A 349 49.33 0.31 5.51
C GLN A 349 49.17 0.80 6.95
N TYR A 350 48.21 0.23 7.67
CA TYR A 350 47.92 0.58 9.06
C TYR A 350 48.73 -0.27 10.06
N ASN A 351 49.39 -1.34 9.59
CA ASN A 351 50.25 -2.16 10.44
C ASN A 351 51.45 -1.35 10.92
N ASN A 352 51.57 -1.17 12.23
CA ASN A 352 52.65 -0.41 12.89
C ASN A 352 52.62 1.11 12.61
N THR A 353 51.46 1.70 12.32
CA THR A 353 51.34 3.16 12.21
C THR A 353 51.57 3.83 13.58
N ILE A 354 52.48 4.80 13.63
CA ILE A 354 52.75 5.60 14.84
C ILE A 354 51.93 6.88 14.76
N ILE A 355 51.01 7.07 15.72
CA ILE A 355 50.24 8.30 15.86
C ILE A 355 50.71 9.09 17.09
N LYS A 356 50.79 10.42 16.96
CA LYS A 356 51.01 11.30 18.11
C LYS A 356 49.69 11.54 18.82
N SER A 357 49.74 11.75 20.14
CA SER A 357 48.55 12.14 20.91
C SER A 357 47.90 13.39 20.30
N GLY A 358 46.57 13.40 20.17
CA GLY A 358 45.81 14.48 19.54
C GLY A 358 45.89 14.56 18.01
N SER A 359 46.59 13.64 17.33
CA SER A 359 46.61 13.56 15.87
C SER A 359 45.48 12.68 15.32
N TYR A 360 45.21 12.81 14.02
CA TYR A 360 44.21 12.02 13.30
C TYR A 360 44.84 10.80 12.61
N LEU A 361 44.12 9.69 12.60
CA LEU A 361 44.43 8.53 11.77
C LEU A 361 43.52 8.54 10.53
N PRO A 362 44.03 8.89 9.32
CA PRO A 362 43.20 8.90 8.13
C PRO A 362 42.83 7.47 7.70
N LEU A 363 41.54 7.13 7.81
CA LEU A 363 41.01 5.85 7.37
C LEU A 363 40.40 5.97 5.99
N LYS A 364 40.80 5.07 5.08
CA LYS A 364 40.15 4.89 3.78
C LYS A 364 39.41 3.56 3.79
N PHE A 365 38.11 3.58 3.57
CA PHE A 365 37.26 2.40 3.59
C PHE A 365 36.23 2.41 2.46
N GLU A 366 35.71 1.23 2.17
CA GLU A 366 34.52 0.99 1.35
C GLU A 366 33.34 0.68 2.27
N ILE A 367 32.13 0.93 1.78
CA ILE A 367 30.89 0.70 2.52
C ILE A 367 30.10 -0.36 1.77
N PHE A 368 29.54 -1.30 2.51
CA PHE A 368 28.70 -2.36 1.98
C PHE A 368 27.40 -2.46 2.78
N ASP A 369 26.35 -2.92 2.12
CA ASP A 369 25.12 -3.36 2.79
C ASP A 369 25.26 -4.79 3.36
N SER A 370 24.21 -5.29 3.99
CA SER A 370 24.23 -6.61 4.63
C SER A 370 24.28 -7.78 3.63
N PHE A 371 24.01 -7.52 2.35
CA PHE A 371 24.14 -8.48 1.25
C PHE A 371 25.51 -8.41 0.57
N GLY A 372 26.38 -7.49 0.97
CA GLY A 372 27.68 -7.29 0.35
C GLY A 372 27.64 -6.43 -0.92
N ASN A 373 26.54 -5.72 -1.17
CA ASN A 373 26.49 -4.74 -2.24
C ASN A 373 27.36 -3.54 -1.90
N PHE A 374 28.25 -3.16 -2.82
CA PHE A 374 29.07 -1.96 -2.70
C PHE A 374 28.19 -0.70 -2.77
N VAL A 375 28.36 0.21 -1.82
CA VAL A 375 27.55 1.43 -1.70
C VAL A 375 28.22 2.59 -2.43
N SER A 376 27.66 2.99 -3.56
CA SER A 376 28.04 4.20 -4.30
C SER A 376 27.04 5.32 -4.05
N ASP A 377 27.27 6.16 -3.04
CA ASP A 377 26.30 7.20 -2.69
C ASP A 377 26.57 8.54 -3.40
N TYR A 378 26.38 8.58 -4.72
CA TYR A 378 26.58 9.79 -5.52
C TYR A 378 25.61 10.93 -5.13
N ASN A 379 24.41 10.57 -4.71
CA ASN A 379 23.35 11.51 -4.32
C ASN A 379 23.47 11.99 -2.87
N LYS A 380 24.47 11.49 -2.12
CA LYS A 380 24.71 11.81 -0.70
C LYS A 380 23.49 11.56 0.19
N TYR A 381 22.75 10.48 -0.10
CA TYR A 381 21.63 10.07 0.73
C TYR A 381 22.08 9.64 2.14
N TYR A 382 23.28 9.09 2.30
CA TYR A 382 23.89 8.68 3.57
C TYR A 382 24.94 9.70 4.01
N SER A 383 24.53 10.95 4.19
CA SER A 383 25.42 12.07 4.53
C SER A 383 25.97 12.02 5.95
N ASP A 384 25.27 11.39 6.90
CA ASP A 384 25.71 11.24 8.28
C ASP A 384 26.21 9.82 8.55
N ILE A 385 27.52 9.69 8.78
CA ILE A 385 28.21 8.42 8.99
C ILE A 385 28.86 8.41 10.37
N LEU A 386 28.43 7.49 11.22
CA LEU A 386 29.06 7.21 12.51
C LEU A 386 29.72 5.85 12.47
N ILE A 387 31.00 5.79 12.86
CA ILE A 387 31.75 4.54 12.96
C ILE A 387 32.13 4.31 14.42
N LYS A 388 31.75 3.15 14.96
CA LYS A 388 32.17 2.70 16.28
C LYS A 388 33.32 1.70 16.13
N VAL A 389 34.48 2.09 16.65
CA VAL A 389 35.67 1.24 16.80
C VAL A 389 35.99 1.00 18.27
N LEU A 390 36.53 -0.17 18.58
CA LEU A 390 37.06 -0.57 19.87
C LEU A 390 38.59 -0.46 19.82
N VAL A 391 39.17 0.07 20.88
CA VAL A 391 40.62 0.20 21.03
C VAL A 391 41.07 -0.71 22.17
N GLU A 392 41.92 -1.69 21.86
CA GLU A 392 42.46 -2.65 22.82
C GLU A 392 43.98 -2.52 22.92
N THR A 393 44.55 -2.67 24.12
CA THR A 393 46.01 -2.73 24.30
C THR A 393 46.52 -4.14 23.99
N VAL A 394 47.56 -4.25 23.15
CA VAL A 394 48.09 -5.55 22.72
C VAL A 394 48.96 -6.20 23.81
N ASN A 395 49.55 -5.40 24.71
CA ASN A 395 50.38 -5.84 25.85
C ASN A 395 50.27 -4.82 27.01
N ASN A 396 50.65 -5.22 28.25
CA ASN A 396 50.75 -4.33 29.42
C ASN A 396 51.77 -3.16 29.26
N THR A 397 52.47 -3.10 28.13
CA THR A 397 53.22 -1.93 27.68
C THR A 397 52.22 -1.00 26.98
N ASN A 398 51.78 0.08 27.61
CA ASN A 398 50.77 1.05 27.14
C ASN A 398 51.12 1.81 25.83
N THR A 399 51.68 1.14 24.82
CA THR A 399 52.26 1.75 23.61
C THR A 399 51.82 1.06 22.31
N LYS A 400 51.13 -0.09 22.39
CA LYS A 400 50.58 -0.79 21.22
C LYS A 400 49.08 -0.97 21.36
N TYR A 401 48.36 -0.49 20.35
CA TYR A 401 46.90 -0.52 20.30
C TYR A 401 46.43 -1.31 19.08
N LEU A 402 45.34 -2.03 19.27
CA LEU A 402 44.62 -2.76 18.24
C LEU A 402 43.24 -2.14 18.09
N LEU A 403 42.92 -1.67 16.88
CA LEU A 403 41.60 -1.18 16.53
C LEU A 403 40.76 -2.34 16.01
N LYS A 404 39.65 -2.63 16.67
CA LYS A 404 38.68 -3.67 16.27
C LYS A 404 37.29 -3.08 16.09
N GLY A 405 36.42 -3.83 15.41
CA GLY A 405 35.04 -3.45 15.18
C GLY A 405 34.77 -2.99 13.75
N ASN A 406 33.50 -2.93 13.41
CA ASN A 406 32.99 -2.60 12.08
C ASN A 406 31.54 -2.10 12.12
N VAL A 407 31.12 -1.53 13.26
CA VAL A 407 29.74 -1.06 13.43
C VAL A 407 29.64 0.35 12.87
N GLY A 408 29.00 0.47 11.71
CA GLY A 408 28.64 1.75 11.10
C GLY A 408 27.15 2.05 11.30
N SER A 409 26.83 3.31 11.53
CA SER A 409 25.48 3.87 11.39
C SER A 409 25.51 4.87 10.24
N PHE A 410 24.62 4.66 9.27
CA PHE A 410 24.55 5.43 8.04
C PHE A 410 23.14 5.97 7.90
N THR A 411 23.00 7.29 8.07
CA THR A 411 21.69 7.95 8.08
C THR A 411 21.64 9.06 7.05
N ASN A 412 20.43 9.34 6.58
CA ASN A 412 20.17 10.55 5.83
C ASN A 412 20.23 11.74 6.79
N GLY A 413 21.28 12.55 6.66
CA GLY A 413 21.48 13.72 7.50
C GLY A 413 20.39 14.75 7.28
N LYS A 414 20.01 15.43 8.37
CA LYS A 414 19.01 16.50 8.35
C LYS A 414 19.65 17.87 8.16
#